data_AF-A0A1I0I9V7-F1
#
_entry.id   AF-A0A1I0I9V7-F1
#
_cell.length_a   1.000
_cell.length_b   1.000
_cell.length_c   1.000
_cell.angle_alpha   90.00
_cell.angle_beta   90.00
_cell.angle_gamma   90.00
#
_symmetry.space_group_name_H-M   'P 1'
#
loop_
_entity.id
_entity.type
_entity.pdbx_description
1 polymer ?
#
loop_
_entity_poly.entity_id
_entity_poly.type
_entity_poly.pdbx_seq_one_letter_code
_entity_poly.pdbx_strand_id
1 'polypeptide(L)'
;MAEDFPAKMSRKTVAELREYVEQRYQYREEAVLAALTELERRGLPEPNAEALMAELRLGQEQTERREAVVRAEVAEQVQARRVARGEASPDAAEVGPRLFSLGAITIFSVLFSMIAGGVMLVLNLRTLQRGRAALLVVAFVLAYVFGGGYLVLWLKSVYGEQVNWLGSFFNLPAILVYNLFFWPRYIGRQPYRSRSWVGPLLICGLLMLGLYYLLVQLHGIMPAGMPGTV
;
A
#
# COMPACT_ATOMS: atom_id res chain seq x y z
N MET A 1 -2.03 -21.87 1.63
CA MET A 1 -1.52 -22.94 2.50
C MET A 1 -0.95 -24.01 1.58
N ALA A 2 0.32 -24.38 1.74
CA ALA A 2 0.88 -25.49 0.97
C ALA A 2 0.17 -26.77 1.39
N GLU A 3 -0.34 -27.55 0.44
CA GLU A 3 -0.97 -28.83 0.74
C GLU A 3 0.09 -29.82 1.21
N ASP A 4 -0.12 -30.46 2.35
CA ASP A 4 0.76 -31.52 2.88
C ASP A 4 0.44 -32.84 2.17
N PHE A 5 1.01 -33.00 0.97
CA PHE A 5 0.84 -34.20 0.17
C PHE A 5 1.37 -35.48 0.86
N PRO A 6 2.53 -35.49 1.55
CA PRO A 6 2.98 -36.65 2.32
C PRO A 6 1.95 -37.16 3.34
N ALA A 7 1.36 -36.28 4.15
CA ALA A 7 0.34 -36.66 5.13
C ALA A 7 -0.97 -37.15 4.48
N LYS A 8 -1.28 -36.65 3.28
CA LYS A 8 -2.44 -37.08 2.49
C LYS A 8 -2.23 -38.47 1.88
N MET A 9 -1.03 -38.74 1.34
CA MET A 9 -0.70 -40.04 0.73
C MET A 9 -0.59 -41.16 1.77
N SER A 10 -0.13 -40.86 2.99
CA SER A 10 -0.04 -41.86 4.06
C SER A 10 -1.40 -42.44 4.47
N ARG A 11 -2.51 -41.73 4.21
CA ARG A 11 -3.88 -42.17 4.52
C ARG A 11 -4.56 -42.92 3.38
N LYS A 12 -3.97 -42.93 2.19
CA LYS A 12 -4.53 -43.58 0.99
C LYS A 12 -4.22 -45.06 0.95
N THR A 13 -5.09 -45.82 0.32
CA THR A 13 -4.87 -47.24 0.01
C THR A 13 -3.85 -47.42 -1.11
N VAL A 14 -3.30 -48.63 -1.26
CA VAL A 14 -2.31 -48.93 -2.33
C VAL A 14 -2.92 -48.71 -3.72
N ALA A 15 -4.18 -49.08 -3.93
CA ALA A 15 -4.87 -48.87 -5.21
C ALA A 15 -5.00 -47.39 -5.55
N GLU A 16 -5.37 -46.55 -4.58
CA GLU A 16 -5.43 -45.10 -4.77
C GLU A 16 -4.05 -44.49 -5.02
N LEU A 17 -2.99 -44.97 -4.37
CA LEU A 17 -1.64 -44.47 -4.63
C LEU A 17 -1.17 -44.79 -6.05
N ARG A 18 -1.52 -45.97 -6.58
CA ARG A 18 -1.23 -46.33 -7.97
C ARG A 18 -2.01 -45.49 -8.96
N GLU A 19 -3.26 -45.15 -8.66
CA GLU A 19 -4.05 -44.25 -9.50
C GLU A 19 -3.38 -42.88 -9.69
N TYR A 20 -2.74 -42.34 -8.65
CA TYR A 20 -1.96 -41.09 -8.74
C TYR A 20 -0.75 -41.21 -9.69
N VAL A 21 -0.15 -42.39 -9.76
CA VAL A 21 1.00 -42.68 -10.63
C VAL A 21 0.55 -42.92 -12.08
N GLU A 22 -0.53 -43.70 -12.27
CA GLU A 22 -1.09 -44.02 -13.59
C GLU A 22 -1.66 -42.79 -14.28
N GLN A 23 -2.43 -41.97 -13.56
CA GLN A 23 -3.04 -40.74 -14.06
C GLN A 23 -2.19 -39.51 -13.73
N ARG A 24 -0.87 -39.62 -13.71
CA ARG A 24 0.07 -38.55 -13.30
C ARG A 24 -0.18 -37.17 -13.93
N TYR A 25 -0.70 -37.12 -15.16
CA TYR A 25 -1.00 -35.87 -15.86
C TYR A 25 -2.23 -35.12 -15.31
N GLN A 26 -3.08 -35.78 -14.53
CA GLN A 26 -4.26 -35.18 -13.89
C GLN A 26 -3.94 -34.66 -12.48
N TYR A 27 -2.80 -35.02 -11.93
CA TYR A 27 -2.39 -34.68 -10.57
C TYR A 27 -1.19 -33.75 -10.57
N ARG A 28 -1.01 -33.02 -9.46
CA ARG A 28 0.18 -32.18 -9.25
C ARG A 28 1.42 -33.07 -9.11
N GLU A 29 2.53 -32.63 -9.68
CA GLU A 29 3.82 -33.35 -9.62
C GLU A 29 4.22 -33.69 -8.17
N GLU A 30 3.97 -32.76 -7.23
CA GLU A 30 4.17 -32.94 -5.78
C GLU A 30 3.36 -34.10 -5.19
N ALA A 31 2.13 -34.27 -5.67
CA ALA A 31 1.23 -35.33 -5.22
C ALA A 31 1.66 -36.69 -5.76
N VAL A 32 2.12 -36.74 -7.01
CA VAL A 32 2.61 -37.97 -7.66
C VAL A 32 3.93 -38.43 -7.01
N LEU A 33 4.84 -37.50 -6.72
CA LEU A 33 6.09 -37.79 -5.99
C LEU A 33 5.82 -38.30 -4.57
N ALA A 34 4.89 -37.68 -3.84
CA ALA A 34 4.48 -38.15 -2.52
C ALA A 34 3.84 -39.55 -2.58
N ALA A 35 3.09 -39.87 -3.64
CA ALA A 35 2.50 -41.19 -3.82
C ALA A 35 3.55 -42.27 -4.10
N LEU A 36 4.54 -41.98 -4.95
CA LEU A 36 5.67 -42.86 -5.22
C LEU A 36 6.52 -43.13 -3.96
N THR A 37 6.78 -42.08 -3.17
CA THR A 37 7.54 -42.20 -1.91
C THR A 37 6.79 -43.05 -0.89
N GLU A 38 5.47 -42.92 -0.82
CA GLU A 38 4.63 -43.73 0.08
C GLU A 38 4.54 -45.20 -0.37
N LEU A 39 4.49 -45.47 -1.69
CA LEU A 39 4.54 -46.83 -2.25
C LEU A 39 5.87 -47.52 -1.95
N GLU A 40 6.97 -46.80 -2.09
CA GLU A 40 8.32 -47.26 -1.72
C GLU A 40 8.41 -47.56 -0.22
N ARG A 41 7.89 -46.66 0.63
CA ARG A 41 7.84 -46.86 2.10
C ARG A 41 7.06 -48.11 2.50
N ARG A 42 6.04 -48.49 1.72
CA ARG A 42 5.22 -49.69 1.94
C ARG A 42 5.84 -50.97 1.37
N GLY A 43 7.04 -50.91 0.80
CA GLY A 43 7.72 -52.05 0.20
C GLY A 43 7.12 -52.51 -1.13
N LEU A 44 6.36 -51.64 -1.80
CA LEU A 44 5.71 -51.90 -3.09
C LEU A 44 6.21 -50.91 -4.15
N PRO A 45 7.52 -50.91 -4.49
CA PRO A 45 8.07 -49.97 -5.46
C PRO A 45 7.47 -50.21 -6.85
N GLU A 46 7.17 -49.13 -7.55
CA GLU A 46 6.74 -49.20 -8.96
C GLU A 46 7.94 -49.50 -9.87
N PRO A 47 7.79 -50.32 -10.94
CA PRO A 47 8.91 -50.81 -11.75
C PRO A 47 9.75 -49.72 -12.43
N ASN A 48 9.17 -48.53 -12.62
CA ASN A 48 9.83 -47.37 -13.23
C ASN A 48 9.85 -46.14 -12.30
N ALA A 49 9.77 -46.37 -10.98
CA ALA A 49 9.64 -45.30 -9.99
C ALA A 49 10.82 -44.32 -10.05
N GLU A 50 12.06 -44.81 -10.16
CA GLU A 50 13.26 -43.95 -10.15
C GLU A 50 13.31 -42.97 -11.33
N ALA A 51 13.06 -43.47 -12.55
CA ALA A 51 13.05 -42.62 -13.74
C ALA A 51 11.92 -41.59 -13.70
N LEU A 52 10.73 -42.01 -13.22
CA LEU A 52 9.57 -41.13 -13.08
C LEU A 52 9.79 -40.06 -12.00
N MET A 53 10.40 -40.42 -10.87
CA MET A 53 10.78 -39.47 -9.82
C MET A 53 11.80 -38.45 -10.33
N ALA A 54 12.78 -38.89 -11.14
CA ALA A 54 13.76 -37.99 -11.73
C ALA A 54 13.11 -36.99 -12.70
N GLU A 55 12.21 -37.45 -13.57
CA GLU A 55 11.47 -36.58 -14.50
C GLU A 55 10.62 -35.54 -13.76
N LEU A 56 9.85 -35.97 -12.75
CA LEU A 56 8.97 -35.08 -11.99
C LEU A 56 9.76 -34.05 -11.17
N ARG A 57 10.91 -34.43 -10.59
CA ARG A 57 11.79 -33.48 -9.88
C ARG A 57 12.35 -32.41 -10.82
N LEU A 58 12.71 -32.79 -12.04
CA LEU A 58 13.16 -31.82 -13.06
C LEU A 58 12.04 -30.84 -13.46
N GLY A 59 10.79 -31.32 -13.59
CA GLY A 59 9.61 -30.49 -13.82
C GLY A 59 9.36 -29.47 -12.71
N GLN A 60 9.47 -29.92 -11.45
CA GLN A 60 9.34 -29.06 -10.28
C GLN A 60 10.41 -27.99 -10.22
N GLU A 61 11.69 -28.37 -10.39
CA GLU A 61 12.80 -27.40 -10.37
C GLU A 61 12.65 -26.33 -11.46
N GLN A 62 12.17 -26.71 -12.65
CA GLN A 62 11.90 -25.75 -13.72
C GLN A 62 10.76 -24.80 -13.35
N THR A 63 9.69 -25.31 -12.75
CA THR A 63 8.55 -24.52 -12.30
C THR A 63 8.96 -23.55 -11.19
N GLU A 64 9.68 -24.03 -10.18
CA GLU A 64 10.20 -23.20 -9.09
C GLU A 64 11.14 -22.10 -9.59
N ARG A 65 12.03 -22.40 -10.55
CA ARG A 65 12.89 -21.39 -11.18
C ARG A 65 12.07 -20.32 -11.89
N ARG A 66 11.05 -20.69 -12.65
CA ARG A 66 10.15 -19.73 -13.32
C ARG A 66 9.41 -18.87 -12.30
N GLU A 67 8.85 -19.47 -11.26
CA GLU A 67 8.18 -18.73 -10.20
C GLU A 67 9.12 -17.83 -9.39
N ALA A 68 10.38 -18.24 -9.20
CA ALA A 68 11.40 -17.44 -8.53
C ALA A 68 11.75 -16.20 -9.37
N VAL A 69 11.89 -16.35 -10.69
CA VAL A 69 12.10 -15.23 -11.62
C VAL A 69 10.92 -14.27 -11.57
N VAL A 70 9.68 -14.77 -11.68
CA VAL A 70 8.47 -13.93 -11.59
C VAL A 70 8.39 -13.22 -10.23
N ARG A 71 8.69 -13.91 -9.12
CA ARG A 71 8.73 -13.29 -7.78
C ARG A 71 9.81 -12.22 -7.68
N ALA A 72 10.98 -12.43 -8.28
CA ALA A 72 12.06 -11.45 -8.32
C ALA A 72 11.66 -10.22 -9.15
N GLU A 73 11.07 -10.41 -10.33
CA GLU A 73 10.55 -9.32 -11.16
C GLU A 73 9.46 -8.51 -10.45
N VAL A 74 8.51 -9.18 -9.78
CA VAL A 74 7.47 -8.51 -8.99
C VAL A 74 8.09 -7.72 -7.84
N ALA A 75 9.06 -8.29 -7.12
CA ALA A 75 9.76 -7.61 -6.05
C ALA A 75 10.53 -6.37 -6.56
N GLU A 76 11.19 -6.50 -7.71
CA GLU A 76 11.89 -5.39 -8.36
C GLU A 76 10.91 -4.29 -8.80
N GLN A 77 9.79 -4.64 -9.42
CA GLN A 77 8.74 -3.68 -9.80
C GLN A 77 8.16 -2.96 -8.58
N VAL A 78 7.90 -3.67 -7.49
CA VAL A 78 7.44 -3.07 -6.22
C VAL A 78 8.49 -2.10 -5.69
N GLN A 79 9.76 -2.46 -5.73
CA GLN A 79 10.85 -1.61 -5.28
C GLN A 79 11.01 -0.37 -6.18
N ALA A 80 10.97 -0.53 -7.50
CA ALA A 80 11.02 0.57 -8.47
C ALA A 80 9.85 1.55 -8.27
N ARG A 81 8.63 1.04 -8.00
CA ARG A 81 7.47 1.88 -7.66
C ARG A 81 7.67 2.67 -6.37
N ARG A 82 8.26 2.04 -5.33
CA ARG A 82 8.59 2.73 -4.08
C ARG A 82 9.62 3.83 -4.31
N VAL A 83 10.64 3.57 -5.12
CA VAL A 83 11.65 4.58 -5.51
C VAL A 83 11.02 5.73 -6.28
N ALA A 84 10.16 5.45 -7.26
CA ALA A 84 9.45 6.47 -8.04
C ALA A 84 8.53 7.36 -7.17
N ARG A 85 7.90 6.80 -6.13
CA ARG A 85 7.11 7.54 -5.14
C ARG A 85 7.96 8.26 -4.08
N GLY A 86 9.28 8.08 -4.15
CA GLY A 86 10.24 8.57 -3.17
C GLY A 86 10.18 7.82 -1.83
N GLU A 87 9.40 6.75 -1.68
CA GLU A 87 9.24 6.02 -0.42
C GLU A 87 10.49 5.20 -0.03
N ALA A 88 11.36 4.92 -1.00
CA ALA A 88 12.63 4.25 -0.82
C ALA A 88 13.70 4.90 -1.74
N SER A 89 14.97 4.83 -1.35
CA SER A 89 16.10 5.12 -2.23
C SER A 89 16.91 3.84 -2.40
N PRO A 90 17.46 3.54 -3.60
CA PRO A 90 18.29 2.35 -3.82
C PRO A 90 19.50 2.29 -2.87
N ASP A 91 19.98 3.42 -2.36
CA ASP A 91 21.10 3.53 -1.41
C ASP A 91 20.68 3.81 0.04
N ALA A 92 19.38 3.87 0.36
CA ALA A 92 18.91 4.19 1.72
C ALA A 92 18.94 2.98 2.68
N ALA A 93 19.96 2.15 2.58
CA ALA A 93 20.38 1.29 3.69
C ALA A 93 20.84 2.22 4.83
N GLU A 94 19.94 2.46 5.77
CA GLU A 94 20.16 2.92 7.15
C GLU A 94 20.62 4.37 7.44
N VAL A 95 21.21 5.13 6.51
CA VAL A 95 21.93 6.39 6.86
C VAL A 95 21.17 7.71 6.56
N GLY A 96 19.88 7.68 6.21
CA GLY A 96 19.10 8.88 5.86
C GLY A 96 18.25 9.48 6.99
N PRO A 97 18.00 10.82 7.02
CA PRO A 97 17.06 11.43 7.95
C PRO A 97 15.63 10.89 7.72
N ARG A 98 14.87 10.71 8.81
CA ARG A 98 13.49 10.20 8.76
C ARG A 98 12.54 11.31 8.34
N LEU A 99 12.06 11.28 7.09
CA LEU A 99 11.15 12.27 6.53
C LEU A 99 9.82 11.62 6.14
N PHE A 100 8.74 12.39 6.16
CA PHE A 100 7.48 11.99 5.53
C PHE A 100 7.64 11.96 4.01
N SER A 101 7.14 10.92 3.35
CA SER A 101 7.23 10.81 1.90
C SER A 101 6.31 11.81 1.18
N LEU A 102 6.61 12.09 -0.09
CA LEU A 102 5.76 12.96 -0.91
C LEU A 102 4.32 12.42 -1.02
N GLY A 103 4.19 11.10 -1.14
CA GLY A 103 2.90 10.41 -1.12
C GLY A 103 2.15 10.64 0.20
N ALA A 104 2.83 10.55 1.34
CA ALA A 104 2.22 10.80 2.65
C ALA A 104 1.70 12.24 2.77
N ILE A 105 2.51 13.23 2.38
CA ILE A 105 2.10 14.64 2.38
C ILE A 105 0.85 14.83 1.51
N THR A 106 0.85 14.25 0.32
CA THR A 106 -0.27 14.36 -0.63
C THR A 106 -1.54 13.71 -0.09
N ILE A 107 -1.45 12.50 0.48
CA ILE A 107 -2.58 11.81 1.11
C ILE A 107 -3.15 12.62 2.27
N PHE A 108 -2.31 13.14 3.16
CA PHE A 108 -2.76 14.00 4.25
C PHE A 108 -3.39 15.30 3.76
N SER A 109 -2.85 15.88 2.69
CA SER A 109 -3.44 17.08 2.10
C SER A 109 -4.83 16.86 1.52
N VAL A 110 -5.05 15.73 0.87
CA VAL A 110 -6.34 15.38 0.27
C VAL A 110 -7.35 14.97 1.34
N LEU A 111 -6.94 14.15 2.31
CA LEU A 111 -7.84 13.57 3.30
C LEU A 111 -8.23 14.56 4.41
N PHE A 112 -7.28 15.39 4.86
CA PHE A 112 -7.51 16.31 5.99
C PHE A 112 -7.62 17.77 5.53
N SER A 113 -6.58 18.29 4.88
CA SER A 113 -6.56 19.62 4.27
C SER A 113 -5.15 19.95 3.75
N MET A 114 -5.05 20.93 2.85
CA MET A 114 -3.78 21.54 2.48
C MET A 114 -2.90 21.89 3.69
N ILE A 115 -3.48 22.38 4.78
CA ILE A 115 -2.76 22.79 5.99
C ILE A 115 -2.05 21.58 6.62
N ALA A 116 -2.74 20.44 6.72
CA ALA A 116 -2.16 19.21 7.28
C ALA A 116 -0.91 18.76 6.51
N GLY A 117 -0.98 18.74 5.17
CA GLY A 117 0.22 18.42 4.37
C GLY A 117 1.28 19.51 4.42
N GLY A 118 0.90 20.79 4.52
CA GLY A 118 1.84 21.89 4.74
C GLY A 118 2.61 21.74 6.05
N VAL A 119 1.95 21.34 7.14
CA VAL A 119 2.60 21.03 8.43
C VAL A 119 3.58 19.87 8.28
N MET A 120 3.21 18.78 7.60
CA MET A 120 4.15 17.67 7.35
C MET A 120 5.37 18.11 6.55
N LEU A 121 5.17 18.95 5.53
CA LEU A 121 6.27 19.51 4.74
C LEU A 121 7.19 20.40 5.59
N VAL A 122 6.63 21.23 6.46
CA VAL A 122 7.40 22.05 7.42
C VAL A 122 8.20 21.16 8.37
N LEU A 123 7.62 20.08 8.88
CA LEU A 123 8.33 19.13 9.76
C LEU A 123 9.52 18.48 9.03
N ASN A 124 9.35 18.10 7.77
CA ASN A 124 10.45 17.59 6.94
C ASN A 124 11.57 18.62 6.79
N LEU A 125 11.23 19.87 6.46
CA LEU A 125 12.21 20.94 6.28
C LEU A 125 12.93 21.30 7.58
N ARG A 126 12.24 21.26 8.72
CA ARG A 126 12.86 21.43 10.05
C ARG A 126 13.81 20.29 10.38
N THR A 127 13.46 19.06 10.02
CA THR A 127 14.31 17.88 10.22
C THR A 127 15.59 17.99 9.38
N LEU A 128 15.49 18.59 8.20
CA LEU A 128 16.63 18.92 7.34
C LEU A 128 17.37 20.22 7.75
N GLN A 129 17.03 20.82 8.89
CA GLN A 129 17.56 22.12 9.36
C GLN A 129 17.41 23.28 8.35
N ARG A 130 16.45 23.18 7.41
CA ARG A 130 16.15 24.21 6.41
C ARG A 130 15.08 25.19 6.91
N GLY A 131 15.40 25.90 8.00
CA GLY A 131 14.45 26.81 8.68
C GLY A 131 13.85 27.90 7.77
N ARG A 132 14.65 28.47 6.86
CA ARG A 132 14.15 29.47 5.89
C ARG A 132 13.11 28.90 4.93
N ALA A 133 13.34 27.68 4.43
CA ALA A 133 12.38 27.00 3.56
C ALA A 133 11.11 26.63 4.32
N ALA A 134 11.24 26.19 5.58
CA ALA A 134 10.10 25.94 6.45
C ALA A 134 9.24 27.20 6.65
N LEU A 135 9.88 28.35 6.88
CA LEU A 135 9.19 29.63 7.02
C LEU A 135 8.48 30.04 5.72
N LEU A 136 9.09 29.82 4.56
CA LEU A 136 8.45 30.04 3.26
C LEU A 136 7.19 29.18 3.07
N VAL A 137 7.20 27.91 3.49
CA VAL A 137 6.00 27.07 3.44
C VAL A 137 4.91 27.61 4.36
N VAL A 138 5.25 28.02 5.59
CA VAL A 138 4.28 28.63 6.52
C VAL A 138 3.69 29.91 5.95
N ALA A 139 4.53 30.79 5.41
CA ALA A 139 4.10 32.02 4.76
C ALA A 139 3.18 31.73 3.55
N PHE A 140 3.53 30.73 2.74
CA PHE A 140 2.69 30.28 1.63
C PHE A 140 1.33 29.76 2.10
N VAL A 141 1.29 28.92 3.14
CA VAL A 141 0.03 28.42 3.71
C VAL A 141 -0.85 29.56 4.19
N LEU A 142 -0.29 30.52 4.94
CA LEU A 142 -1.06 31.67 5.41
C LEU A 142 -1.55 32.52 4.23
N ALA A 143 -0.67 32.87 3.29
CA ALA A 143 -1.03 33.64 2.12
C ALA A 143 -2.12 32.96 1.29
N TYR A 144 -2.07 31.63 1.16
CA TYR A 144 -3.07 30.86 0.44
C TYR A 144 -4.42 30.84 1.15
N VAL A 145 -4.43 30.64 2.48
CA VAL A 145 -5.67 30.64 3.27
C VAL A 145 -6.33 32.01 3.24
N PHE A 146 -5.57 33.08 3.48
CA PHE A 146 -6.13 34.44 3.50
C PHE A 146 -6.47 34.93 2.09
N GLY A 147 -5.54 34.83 1.15
CA GLY A 147 -5.73 35.29 -0.23
C GLY A 147 -6.75 34.45 -0.99
N GLY A 148 -6.66 33.12 -0.88
CA GLY A 148 -7.62 32.21 -1.48
C GLY A 148 -9.00 32.29 -0.82
N GLY A 149 -9.06 32.40 0.51
CA GLY A 149 -10.32 32.60 1.23
C GLY A 149 -11.01 33.91 0.83
N TYR A 150 -10.26 35.01 0.77
CA TYR A 150 -10.75 36.29 0.25
C TYR A 150 -11.24 36.17 -1.19
N LEU A 151 -10.47 35.50 -2.06
CA LEU A 151 -10.86 35.28 -3.46
C LEU A 151 -12.17 34.51 -3.58
N VAL A 152 -12.36 33.45 -2.79
CA VAL A 152 -13.61 32.66 -2.77
C VAL A 152 -14.77 33.51 -2.26
N LEU A 153 -14.59 34.29 -1.19
CA LEU A 153 -15.61 35.20 -0.67
C LEU A 153 -16.00 36.26 -1.71
N TRP A 154 -15.02 36.83 -2.39
CA TRP A 154 -15.24 37.80 -3.46
C TRP A 154 -15.99 37.16 -4.65
N LEU A 155 -15.59 35.96 -5.09
CA LEU A 155 -16.31 35.22 -6.14
C LEU A 155 -17.76 34.93 -5.74
N LYS A 156 -18.01 34.53 -4.50
CA LYS A 156 -19.37 34.32 -3.98
C LYS A 156 -20.19 35.60 -3.99
N SER A 157 -19.58 36.74 -3.66
CA SER A 157 -20.25 38.03 -3.73
C SER A 157 -20.66 38.43 -5.15
N VAL A 158 -19.93 37.99 -6.18
CA VAL A 158 -20.17 38.36 -7.58
C VAL A 158 -21.10 37.35 -8.29
N TYR A 159 -20.88 36.05 -8.07
CA TYR A 159 -21.54 34.96 -8.80
C TYR A 159 -22.54 34.15 -7.96
N GLY A 160 -22.72 34.51 -6.68
CA GLY A 160 -23.62 33.82 -5.75
C GLY A 160 -23.17 32.39 -5.43
N GLU A 161 -24.12 31.52 -5.09
CA GLU A 161 -23.84 30.13 -4.65
C GLU A 161 -23.35 29.19 -5.77
N GLN A 162 -23.36 29.65 -7.03
CA GLN A 162 -22.91 28.86 -8.19
C GLN A 162 -21.42 28.49 -8.11
N VAL A 163 -20.62 29.20 -7.32
CA VAL A 163 -19.18 28.94 -7.14
C VAL A 163 -18.87 28.03 -5.95
N ASN A 164 -19.86 27.46 -5.25
CA ASN A 164 -19.62 26.61 -4.09
C ASN A 164 -18.76 25.38 -4.39
N TRP A 165 -18.86 24.85 -5.61
CA TRP A 165 -18.04 23.72 -6.04
C TRP A 165 -16.54 24.03 -6.06
N LEU A 166 -16.11 25.30 -6.19
CA LEU A 166 -14.69 25.69 -6.09
C LEU A 166 -14.09 25.32 -4.73
N GLY A 167 -14.91 25.29 -3.66
CA GLY A 167 -14.45 24.91 -2.33
C GLY A 167 -13.86 23.49 -2.29
N SER A 168 -14.44 22.56 -3.05
CA SER A 168 -13.95 21.18 -3.17
C SER A 168 -12.56 21.10 -3.82
N PHE A 169 -12.28 22.01 -4.77
CA PHE A 169 -11.00 22.05 -5.49
C PHE A 169 -9.99 23.01 -4.83
N PHE A 170 -10.39 23.74 -3.78
CA PHE A 170 -9.58 24.77 -3.14
C PHE A 170 -8.23 24.23 -2.64
N ASN A 171 -8.13 22.96 -2.26
CA ASN A 171 -6.87 22.38 -1.78
C ASN A 171 -5.90 21.99 -2.90
N LEU A 172 -6.39 21.77 -4.13
CA LEU A 172 -5.59 21.17 -5.21
C LEU A 172 -4.42 22.04 -5.68
N PRO A 173 -4.58 23.35 -5.95
CA PRO A 173 -3.47 24.19 -6.40
C PRO A 173 -2.29 24.15 -5.42
N ALA A 174 -2.60 24.15 -4.12
CA ALA A 174 -1.58 24.06 -3.10
C ALA A 174 -0.88 22.70 -3.02
N ILE A 175 -1.63 21.61 -3.18
CA ILE A 175 -1.06 20.26 -3.28
C ILE A 175 -0.07 20.19 -4.46
N LEU A 176 -0.42 20.79 -5.60
CA LEU A 176 0.46 20.88 -6.76
C LEU A 176 1.71 21.70 -6.45
N VAL A 177 1.58 22.83 -5.76
CA VAL A 177 2.74 23.64 -5.35
C VAL A 177 3.66 22.86 -4.40
N TYR A 178 3.12 22.06 -3.47
CA TYR A 178 3.95 21.19 -2.63
C TYR A 178 4.72 20.16 -3.45
N ASN A 179 4.05 19.48 -4.39
CA ASN A 179 4.62 18.41 -5.20
C ASN A 179 5.63 18.90 -6.24
N LEU A 180 5.30 20.00 -6.95
CA LEU A 180 6.05 20.46 -8.10
C LEU A 180 7.08 21.55 -7.77
N PHE A 181 6.84 22.34 -6.72
CA PHE A 181 7.74 23.43 -6.36
C PHE A 181 8.54 23.10 -5.10
N PHE A 182 7.89 22.96 -3.94
CA PHE A 182 8.62 22.84 -2.67
C PHE A 182 9.40 21.54 -2.55
N TRP A 183 8.81 20.41 -2.95
CA TRP A 183 9.46 19.11 -2.81
C TRP A 183 10.76 18.99 -3.64
N PRO A 184 10.77 19.15 -4.97
CA PRO A 184 12.00 19.04 -5.75
C PRO A 184 13.01 20.12 -5.38
N ARG A 185 12.57 21.32 -4.99
CA ARG A 185 13.44 22.46 -4.70
C ARG A 185 14.16 22.37 -3.35
N TYR A 186 13.51 21.80 -2.33
CA TYR A 186 13.99 21.84 -0.94
C TYR A 186 14.19 20.47 -0.28
N ILE A 187 13.73 19.39 -0.87
CA ILE A 187 13.99 18.02 -0.36
C ILE A 187 14.74 17.25 -1.45
N GLY A 188 14.17 17.21 -2.66
CA GLY A 188 14.84 16.68 -3.85
C GLY A 188 15.24 15.20 -3.74
N ARG A 189 16.19 14.79 -4.58
CA ARG A 189 16.69 13.40 -4.74
C ARG A 189 17.58 12.91 -3.60
N GLN A 190 17.52 13.51 -2.41
CA GLN A 190 18.37 13.10 -1.30
C GLN A 190 17.89 11.74 -0.76
N PRO A 191 18.79 10.81 -0.44
CA PRO A 191 18.40 9.54 0.16
C PRO A 191 17.77 9.81 1.53
N TYR A 192 16.50 9.49 1.69
CA TYR A 192 15.78 9.66 2.94
C TYR A 192 15.04 8.37 3.31
N ARG A 193 14.87 8.15 4.61
CA ARG A 193 14.07 7.03 5.13
C ARG A 193 12.64 7.51 5.31
N SER A 194 11.70 6.86 4.64
CA SER A 194 10.27 7.15 4.81
C SER A 194 9.85 6.85 6.26
N ARG A 195 9.29 7.87 6.91
CA ARG A 195 8.69 7.74 8.24
C ARG A 195 7.30 7.14 8.11
N SER A 196 6.97 6.18 8.98
CA SER A 196 5.64 5.59 9.05
C SER A 196 4.59 6.67 9.35
N TRP A 197 3.69 6.90 8.41
CA TRP A 197 2.62 7.92 8.50
C TRP A 197 1.25 7.32 8.86
N VAL A 198 1.14 5.98 8.88
CA VAL A 198 -0.11 5.25 9.18
C VAL A 198 -0.60 5.50 10.62
N GLY A 199 0.31 5.51 11.60
CA GLY A 199 -0.04 5.79 13.00
C GLY A 199 -0.70 7.16 13.19
N PRO A 200 -0.04 8.27 12.77
CA PRO A 200 -0.66 9.60 12.78
C PRO A 200 -1.96 9.67 11.99
N LEU A 201 -2.07 8.96 10.87
CA LEU A 201 -3.27 8.97 10.02
C LEU A 201 -4.46 8.33 10.73
N LEU A 202 -4.26 7.20 11.41
CA LEU A 202 -5.31 6.55 12.20
C LEU A 202 -5.80 7.44 13.35
N ILE A 203 -4.87 8.10 14.05
CA ILE A 203 -5.23 9.02 15.14
C ILE A 203 -6.05 10.19 14.60
N CYS A 204 -5.57 10.87 13.55
CA CYS A 204 -6.29 11.99 12.95
C CYS A 204 -7.65 11.55 12.36
N GLY A 205 -7.71 10.38 11.73
CA GLY A 205 -8.95 9.81 11.19
C GLY A 205 -9.97 9.51 12.27
N LEU A 206 -9.55 8.90 13.39
CA LEU A 206 -10.43 8.62 14.53
C LEU A 206 -10.93 9.92 15.18
N LEU A 207 -10.07 10.94 15.26
CA LEU A 207 -10.41 12.25 15.81
C LEU A 207 -11.40 13.00 14.91
N MET A 208 -11.21 12.94 13.58
CA MET A 208 -12.18 13.44 12.59
C MET A 208 -13.53 12.72 12.72
N LEU A 209 -13.52 11.39 12.82
CA LEU A 209 -14.74 10.59 12.96
C LEU A 209 -15.48 10.93 14.26
N GLY A 210 -14.74 11.08 15.36
CA GLY A 210 -15.29 11.48 16.65
C GLY A 210 -15.88 12.89 16.61
N LEU A 211 -15.19 13.85 15.99
CA LEU A 211 -15.69 15.21 15.82
C LEU A 211 -16.92 15.27 14.91
N TYR A 212 -16.92 14.50 13.83
CA TYR A 212 -18.07 14.36 12.95
C TYR A 212 -19.28 13.82 13.72
N TYR A 213 -19.10 12.73 14.48
CA TYR A 213 -20.15 12.16 15.30
C TYR A 213 -20.68 13.16 16.34
N LEU A 214 -19.78 13.90 17.00
CA LEU A 214 -20.14 14.94 17.96
C LEU A 214 -20.90 16.09 17.28
N LEU A 215 -20.50 16.53 16.09
CA LEU A 215 -21.20 17.56 15.31
C LEU A 215 -22.59 17.11 14.86
N VAL A 216 -22.75 15.86 14.45
CA VAL A 216 -24.05 15.26 14.11
C VAL A 216 -24.97 15.24 15.33
N GLN A 217 -24.45 14.84 16.50
CA GLN A 217 -25.20 14.86 17.76
C GLN A 217 -25.57 16.29 18.21
N LEU A 218 -24.67 17.26 18.02
CA LEU A 218 -24.90 18.66 18.40
C LEU A 218 -25.88 19.38 17.46
N HIS A 219 -25.85 19.09 16.16
CA HIS A 219 -26.74 19.69 15.16
C HIS A 219 -28.10 18.98 15.03
N GLY A 220 -28.36 17.92 15.80
CA GLY A 220 -29.68 17.28 15.84
C GLY A 220 -30.17 16.76 14.49
N ILE A 221 -29.27 16.40 13.56
CA ILE A 221 -29.65 15.73 12.32
C ILE A 221 -29.79 14.25 12.64
N MET A 222 -30.92 13.88 13.26
CA MET A 222 -31.38 12.50 13.28
C MET A 222 -31.50 12.05 11.81
N PRO A 223 -30.80 10.99 11.36
CA PRO A 223 -31.12 10.40 10.08
C PRO A 223 -32.60 9.99 10.11
N ALA A 224 -33.41 10.63 9.28
CA ALA A 224 -34.81 10.30 9.10
C ALA A 224 -34.90 8.85 8.61
N GLY A 225 -35.25 7.94 9.50
CA GLY A 225 -35.40 6.54 9.18
C GLY A 225 -35.42 5.68 10.42
N MET A 226 -36.60 5.50 10.99
CA MET A 226 -37.20 4.18 11.22
C MET A 226 -38.69 4.36 11.52
N PRO A 227 -39.60 3.81 10.69
CA PRO A 227 -41.01 3.70 11.04
C PRO A 227 -41.22 2.52 11.99
N GLY A 228 -41.92 2.76 13.10
CA GLY A 228 -42.78 1.75 13.72
C GLY A 228 -42.39 1.19 15.09
N THR A 229 -43.45 0.93 15.85
CA THR A 229 -43.63 0.10 17.07
C THR A 229 -43.26 0.80 18.38
N VAL A 230 -44.15 1.02 19.36
CA VAL A 230 -45.47 0.43 19.70
C VAL A 230 -46.42 1.53 20.18
#